data_AF-A0A1Y3NP94-F1
#
_entry.id   AF-A0A1Y3NP94-F1
#
_cell.length_a   1.000
_cell.length_b   1.000
_cell.length_c   1.000
_cell.angle_alpha   90.00
_cell.angle_beta   90.00
_cell.angle_gamma   90.00
#
_symmetry.space_group_name_H-M   'P 1'
#
loop_
_entity.id
_entity.type
_entity.pdbx_description
1 polymer ?
#
loop_
_entity_poly.entity_id
_entity_poly.type
_entity_poly.pdbx_seq_one_letter_code
_entity_poly.pdbx_strand_id
1 'polypeptide(L)'
;MTYNFVALSVSAGFWDNVERTELYEMLDKSIPEIRITMPDSSWEEMVEKAQIKFQSDRTGFGVEADMKFIYQGKEEDFKINFKLGGKSTTSFSKPGYNIKIKEGKTLHGTKNFRLRSDQRDVSMMRSKITTDILQRSGLIAVETGYTELYVNDEYMGL
;
A
#
# COMPACT_ATOMS: atom_id res chain seq x y z
N MET A 1 -21.49 54.72 0.23
CA MET A 1 -21.80 53.46 -0.48
C MET A 1 -21.01 52.36 0.21
N THR A 2 -21.66 51.61 1.09
CA THR A 2 -20.99 50.69 2.02
C THR A 2 -21.16 49.27 1.50
N TYR A 3 -20.08 48.64 1.02
CA TYR A 3 -20.11 47.28 0.51
C TYR A 3 -20.11 46.30 1.69
N ASN A 4 -21.25 45.62 1.90
CA ASN A 4 -21.32 44.46 2.79
C ASN A 4 -20.74 43.24 2.05
N PHE A 5 -19.56 42.79 2.46
CA PHE A 5 -19.05 41.47 2.10
C PHE A 5 -19.80 40.43 2.93
N VAL A 6 -20.81 39.78 2.33
CA VAL A 6 -21.38 38.56 2.89
C VAL A 6 -20.43 37.42 2.51
N ALA A 7 -19.53 37.06 3.43
CA ALA A 7 -18.82 35.80 3.34
C ALA A 7 -19.84 34.68 3.63
N LEU A 8 -20.37 34.07 2.56
CA LEU A 8 -21.07 32.79 2.66
C LEU A 8 -20.05 31.75 3.11
N SER A 9 -19.97 31.46 4.41
CA SER A 9 -19.31 30.24 4.88
C SER A 9 -20.20 29.08 4.46
N VAL A 10 -19.93 28.51 3.29
CA VAL A 10 -20.52 27.24 2.90
C VAL A 10 -19.94 26.19 3.83
N SER A 11 -20.70 25.80 4.86
CA SER A 11 -20.53 24.54 5.57
C SER A 11 -20.94 23.43 4.61
N ALA A 12 -20.11 23.18 3.61
CA ALA A 12 -20.26 22.00 2.79
C ALA A 12 -19.92 20.80 3.67
N GLY A 13 -20.92 19.98 3.97
CA GLY A 13 -20.72 18.60 4.45
C GLY A 13 -20.07 17.70 3.40
N PHE A 14 -19.12 18.24 2.63
CA PHE A 14 -18.34 17.57 1.60
C PHE A 14 -17.51 16.41 2.18
N TRP A 15 -17.38 16.38 3.50
CA TRP A 15 -16.49 15.52 4.27
C TRP A 15 -17.22 14.53 5.18
N ASP A 16 -18.53 14.72 5.38
CA ASP A 16 -19.28 13.99 6.40
C ASP A 16 -19.63 12.55 5.94
N ASN A 17 -19.37 12.23 4.67
CA ASN A 17 -19.77 10.97 4.04
C ASN A 17 -18.61 10.04 3.66
N VAL A 18 -17.35 10.40 3.98
CA VAL A 18 -16.19 9.56 3.64
C VAL A 18 -15.56 9.03 4.91
N GLU A 19 -15.98 7.85 5.33
CA GLU A 19 -15.36 7.11 6.43
C GLU A 19 -14.03 6.54 5.94
N ARG A 20 -12.94 6.97 6.57
CA ARG A 20 -11.58 6.48 6.29
C ARG A 20 -11.32 5.20 7.06
N THR A 21 -10.46 4.33 6.52
CA THR A 21 -10.01 3.18 7.31
C THR A 21 -9.09 3.63 8.44
N GLU A 22 -9.16 2.94 9.58
CA GLU A 22 -8.23 3.18 10.69
C GLU A 22 -6.78 3.02 10.23
N LEU A 23 -6.51 2.07 9.33
CA LEU A 23 -5.18 1.89 8.74
C LEU A 23 -4.67 3.20 8.11
N TYR A 24 -5.49 3.86 7.30
CA TYR A 24 -5.07 5.05 6.59
C TYR A 24 -4.75 6.22 7.54
N GLU A 25 -5.54 6.40 8.60
CA GLU A 25 -5.25 7.41 9.63
C GLU A 25 -3.94 7.14 10.38
N MET A 26 -3.57 5.86 10.54
CA MET A 26 -2.28 5.48 11.11
C MET A 26 -1.13 5.81 10.17
N LEU A 27 -1.26 5.49 8.87
CA LEU A 27 -0.24 5.74 7.85
C LEU A 27 0.06 7.23 7.64
N ASP A 28 -0.92 8.12 7.88
CA ASP A 28 -0.70 9.57 7.82
C ASP A 28 0.13 10.11 9.00
N LYS A 29 0.21 9.36 10.12
CA LYS A 29 0.92 9.79 11.34
C LYS A 29 2.35 9.27 11.42
N SER A 30 2.58 8.04 10.98
CA SER A 30 3.91 7.44 10.95
C SER A 30 3.99 6.30 9.94
N ILE A 31 5.21 6.04 9.47
CA ILE A 31 5.51 4.96 8.52
C ILE A 31 5.68 3.65 9.31
N PRO A 32 4.81 2.64 9.14
CA PRO A 32 4.98 1.32 9.76
C PRO A 32 6.00 0.46 9.02
N GLU A 33 6.48 -0.57 9.71
CA GLU A 33 7.23 -1.66 9.09
C GLU A 33 6.30 -2.85 8.80
N ILE A 34 6.46 -3.44 7.63
CA ILE A 34 5.86 -4.73 7.27
C ILE A 34 7.00 -5.72 7.07
N ARG A 35 7.02 -6.76 7.89
CA ARG A 35 7.98 -7.87 7.77
C ARG A 35 7.26 -9.11 7.28
N ILE A 36 7.76 -9.71 6.22
CA ILE A 36 7.20 -10.92 5.61
C ILE A 36 8.21 -12.05 5.79
N THR A 37 7.75 -13.18 6.30
CA THR A 37 8.55 -14.40 6.46
C THR A 37 7.94 -15.53 5.65
N MET A 38 8.77 -16.20 4.85
CA MET A 38 8.39 -17.37 4.07
C MET A 38 9.60 -18.30 3.85
N PRO A 39 9.40 -19.55 3.42
CA PRO A 39 10.53 -20.44 3.08
C PRO A 39 11.42 -19.83 1.99
N ASP A 40 12.74 -19.93 2.14
CA ASP A 40 13.70 -19.35 1.19
C ASP A 40 13.50 -19.87 -0.24
N SER A 41 13.15 -21.15 -0.40
CA SER A 41 12.83 -21.73 -1.71
C SER A 41 11.66 -21.03 -2.41
N SER A 42 10.66 -20.58 -1.64
CA SER A 42 9.52 -19.84 -2.18
C SER A 42 9.89 -18.42 -2.55
N TRP A 43 10.80 -17.80 -1.81
CA TRP A 43 11.33 -16.48 -2.12
C TRP A 43 12.20 -16.52 -3.38
N GLU A 44 13.12 -17.48 -3.49
CA GLU A 44 13.95 -17.72 -4.67
C GLU A 44 13.10 -17.92 -5.93
N GLU A 45 12.06 -18.76 -5.86
CA GLU A 45 11.12 -18.96 -6.98
C GLU A 45 10.38 -17.66 -7.34
N MET A 46 10.02 -16.84 -6.33
CA MET A 46 9.39 -15.54 -6.58
C MET A 46 10.33 -14.58 -7.31
N VAL A 47 11.59 -14.51 -6.88
CA VAL A 47 12.61 -13.67 -7.50
C VAL A 47 12.88 -14.11 -8.93
N GLU A 48 13.05 -15.42 -9.18
CA GLU A 48 13.25 -15.97 -10.52
C GLU A 48 12.10 -15.58 -11.46
N LYS A 49 10.85 -15.74 -11.00
CA LYS A 49 9.66 -15.39 -11.79
C LYS A 49 9.47 -13.90 -12.01
N ALA A 50 10.07 -13.05 -11.17
CA ALA A 50 10.10 -11.61 -11.39
C ALA A 50 11.09 -11.23 -12.51
N GLN A 51 12.20 -11.95 -12.65
CA GLN A 51 13.27 -11.68 -13.62
C GLN A 51 12.95 -12.21 -15.04
N ILE A 52 11.91 -11.68 -15.66
CA ILE A 52 11.52 -12.01 -17.04
C ILE A 52 12.26 -11.17 -18.07
N LYS A 53 12.60 -11.78 -19.23
CA LYS A 53 13.18 -11.06 -20.39
C LYS A 53 12.10 -10.43 -21.26
N PHE A 54 10.99 -11.14 -21.49
CA PHE A 54 9.87 -10.66 -22.27
C PHE A 54 8.59 -10.65 -21.44
N GLN A 55 7.72 -9.68 -21.71
CA GLN A 55 6.45 -9.53 -20.99
C GLN A 55 5.48 -10.70 -21.23
N SER A 56 5.65 -11.44 -22.34
CA SER A 56 4.91 -12.67 -22.64
C SER A 56 5.16 -13.78 -21.62
N ASP A 57 6.35 -13.80 -21.02
CA ASP A 57 6.82 -14.89 -20.18
C ASP A 57 6.34 -14.73 -18.73
N ARG A 58 5.59 -13.65 -18.47
CA ARG A 58 5.09 -13.31 -17.15
C ARG A 58 4.10 -14.37 -16.66
N THR A 59 4.48 -15.07 -15.61
CA THR A 59 3.60 -15.95 -14.86
C THR A 59 3.18 -15.29 -13.56
N GLY A 60 1.94 -15.51 -13.13
CA GLY A 60 1.51 -15.08 -11.81
C GLY A 60 2.10 -16.01 -10.76
N PHE A 61 2.69 -15.44 -9.71
CA PHE A 61 3.19 -16.22 -8.58
C PHE A 61 2.65 -15.69 -7.26
N GLY A 62 2.37 -16.60 -6.34
CA GLY A 62 1.86 -16.27 -5.03
C GLY A 62 2.04 -17.42 -4.05
N VAL A 63 2.43 -17.07 -2.83
CA VAL A 63 2.74 -18.00 -1.76
C VAL A 63 1.97 -17.62 -0.50
N GLU A 64 1.82 -18.58 0.40
CA GLU A 64 1.36 -18.32 1.77
C GLU A 64 2.54 -17.93 2.63
N ALA A 65 2.41 -16.83 3.36
CA ALA A 65 3.49 -16.27 4.16
C ALA A 65 2.94 -15.72 5.47
N ASP A 66 3.82 -15.57 6.44
CA ASP A 66 3.52 -14.87 7.69
C ASP A 66 3.94 -13.41 7.55
N MET A 67 3.08 -12.50 8.01
CA MET A 67 3.29 -11.06 7.97
C MET A 67 3.20 -10.51 9.39
N LYS A 68 4.20 -9.73 9.76
CA LYS A 68 4.18 -8.90 10.97
C LYS A 68 4.06 -7.44 10.57
N PHE A 69 3.04 -6.78 11.11
CA PHE A 69 2.84 -5.33 10.98
C PHE A 69 3.35 -4.67 12.27
N ILE A 70 4.30 -3.75 12.14
CA ILE A 70 4.91 -3.05 13.27
C ILE A 70 4.56 -1.57 13.15
N TYR A 71 3.80 -1.07 14.12
CA TYR A 71 3.43 0.33 14.20
C TYR A 71 3.78 0.88 15.58
N GLN A 72 4.70 1.84 15.62
CA GLN A 72 5.16 2.50 16.86
C GLN A 72 5.60 1.49 17.95
N GLY A 73 6.28 0.41 17.53
CA GLY A 73 6.77 -0.65 18.42
C GLY A 73 5.73 -1.69 18.85
N LYS A 74 4.47 -1.58 18.40
CA LYS A 74 3.46 -2.63 18.56
C LYS A 74 3.50 -3.56 17.36
N GLU A 75 3.50 -4.86 17.64
CA GLU A 75 3.56 -5.91 16.62
C GLU A 75 2.21 -6.64 16.50
N GLU A 76 1.77 -6.86 15.26
CA GLU A 76 0.57 -7.62 14.94
C GLU A 76 0.87 -8.67 13.87
N ASP A 77 0.56 -9.94 14.16
CA ASP A 77 0.86 -11.07 13.27
C ASP A 77 -0.36 -11.53 12.46
N PHE A 78 -0.13 -11.77 11.17
CA PHE A 78 -1.15 -12.17 10.20
C PHE A 78 -0.63 -13.27 9.27
N LYS A 79 -1.48 -14.24 8.96
CA LYS A 79 -1.26 -15.11 7.80
C LYS A 79 -1.76 -14.44 6.55
N ILE A 80 -0.92 -14.39 5.53
CA ILE A 80 -1.23 -13.71 4.27
C ILE A 80 -1.05 -14.61 3.07
N ASN A 81 -1.71 -14.24 1.98
CA ASN A 81 -1.32 -14.67 0.66
C ASN A 81 -0.53 -13.52 0.01
N PHE A 82 0.74 -13.77 -0.25
CA PHE A 82 1.70 -12.82 -0.81
C PHE A 82 1.90 -13.12 -2.28
N LYS A 83 1.54 -12.19 -3.16
CA LYS A 83 1.65 -12.36 -4.62
C LYS A 83 2.50 -11.30 -5.26
N LEU A 84 3.21 -11.70 -6.31
CA LEU A 84 3.90 -10.76 -7.18
C LEU A 84 2.88 -9.87 -7.92
N GLY A 85 3.15 -8.56 -7.93
CA GLY A 85 2.21 -7.53 -8.37
C GLY A 85 2.68 -6.76 -9.60
N GLY A 86 1.71 -6.25 -10.36
CA GLY A 86 1.97 -5.46 -11.58
C GLY A 86 1.99 -6.29 -12.87
N LYS A 87 2.30 -5.60 -13.98
CA LYS A 87 2.48 -6.19 -15.30
C LYS A 87 3.91 -5.99 -15.76
N SER A 88 4.21 -4.82 -16.31
CA SER A 88 5.58 -4.48 -16.72
C SER A 88 6.50 -4.12 -15.55
N THR A 89 5.92 -3.63 -14.45
CA THR A 89 6.66 -3.26 -13.23
C THR A 89 7.12 -4.47 -12.43
N THR A 90 6.68 -5.67 -12.79
CA THR A 90 7.07 -6.92 -12.12
C THR A 90 8.53 -7.28 -12.39
N SER A 91 9.09 -6.85 -13.52
CA SER A 91 10.48 -7.07 -13.91
C SER A 91 11.41 -5.92 -13.53
N PHE A 92 10.98 -5.06 -12.61
CA PHE A 92 11.83 -3.97 -12.10
C PHE A 92 12.73 -4.48 -10.99
N SER A 93 13.81 -3.74 -10.70
CA SER A 93 14.70 -4.02 -9.58
C SER A 93 13.95 -4.02 -8.24
N LYS A 94 12.89 -3.21 -8.12
CA LYS A 94 11.95 -3.23 -7.00
C LYS A 94 10.55 -3.56 -7.53
N PRO A 95 10.12 -4.83 -7.50
CA PRO A 95 8.77 -5.20 -7.92
C PRO A 95 7.72 -4.77 -6.87
N GLY A 96 6.47 -4.70 -7.31
CA GLY A 96 5.34 -4.50 -6.39
C GLY A 96 4.74 -5.84 -5.95
N TYR A 97 3.98 -5.84 -4.87
CA TYR A 97 3.35 -7.03 -4.32
C TYR A 97 1.87 -6.79 -4.00
N ASN A 98 1.07 -7.85 -4.06
CA ASN A 98 -0.31 -7.84 -3.59
C ASN A 98 -0.40 -8.70 -2.34
N ILE A 99 -0.95 -8.14 -1.26
CA ILE A 99 -1.13 -8.82 0.02
C ILE A 99 -2.63 -9.02 0.26
N LYS A 100 -2.99 -10.24 0.63
CA LYS A 100 -4.34 -10.60 1.05
C LYS A 100 -4.30 -11.29 2.40
N ILE A 101 -4.92 -10.67 3.40
CA ILE A 101 -5.02 -11.22 4.74
C ILE A 101 -6.00 -12.38 4.75
N LYS A 102 -5.60 -13.47 5.40
CA LYS A 102 -6.39 -14.69 5.54
C LYS A 102 -7.18 -14.73 6.86
N GLU A 103 -7.88 -15.83 7.07
CA GLU A 103 -8.55 -16.15 8.35
C GLU A 103 -9.64 -15.16 8.78
N GLY A 104 -10.20 -14.40 7.84
CA GLY A 104 -11.26 -13.43 8.13
C GLY A 104 -10.79 -12.19 8.91
N LYS A 105 -9.49 -12.09 9.22
CA LYS A 105 -8.90 -10.92 9.86
C LYS A 105 -8.78 -9.76 8.88
N THR A 106 -8.69 -8.55 9.43
CA THR A 106 -8.40 -7.31 8.70
C THR A 106 -7.29 -6.57 9.43
N LEU A 107 -6.47 -5.86 8.66
CA LEU A 107 -5.52 -4.90 9.21
C LEU A 107 -6.23 -3.55 9.26
N HIS A 108 -6.74 -3.19 10.45
CA HIS A 108 -7.43 -1.91 10.71
C HIS A 108 -8.48 -1.55 9.64
N GLY A 109 -9.37 -2.50 9.36
CA GLY A 109 -10.44 -2.37 8.35
C GLY A 109 -10.06 -2.81 6.93
N THR A 110 -8.79 -3.07 6.66
CA THR A 110 -8.30 -3.45 5.31
C THR A 110 -8.00 -4.95 5.20
N LYS A 111 -8.63 -5.63 4.24
CA LYS A 111 -8.39 -7.07 3.98
C LYS A 111 -7.36 -7.35 2.89
N ASN A 112 -7.32 -6.50 1.87
CA ASN A 112 -6.42 -6.66 0.73
C ASN A 112 -5.81 -5.29 0.43
N PHE A 113 -4.50 -5.26 0.21
CA PHE A 113 -3.79 -4.05 -0.17
C PHE A 113 -2.62 -4.39 -1.09
N ARG A 114 -2.02 -3.36 -1.69
CA ARG A 114 -0.96 -3.51 -2.68
C ARG A 114 0.24 -2.69 -2.23
N LEU A 115 1.40 -3.32 -2.21
CA LEU A 115 2.68 -2.64 -2.06
C LEU A 115 3.17 -2.26 -3.45
N ARG A 116 3.38 -0.97 -3.66
CA ARG A 116 3.86 -0.42 -4.93
C ARG A 116 5.25 0.12 -4.72
N SER A 117 6.15 -0.19 -5.65
CA SER A 117 7.52 0.30 -5.59
C SER A 117 7.66 1.75 -6.03
N ASP A 118 6.69 2.26 -6.80
CA ASP A 118 6.70 3.59 -7.43
C ASP A 118 8.05 3.98 -8.04
N GLN A 119 8.83 3.00 -8.51
CA GLN A 119 10.23 3.17 -8.93
C GLN A 119 10.43 4.18 -10.07
N ARG A 120 9.39 4.42 -10.89
CA ARG A 120 9.44 5.42 -11.98
C ARG A 120 9.09 6.83 -11.52
N ASP A 121 8.56 6.97 -10.31
CA ASP A 121 8.30 8.24 -9.67
C ASP A 121 9.48 8.60 -8.73
N VAL A 122 10.38 9.45 -9.22
CA VAL A 122 11.56 9.89 -8.45
C VAL A 122 11.18 10.49 -7.09
N SER A 123 10.01 11.13 -6.97
CA SER A 123 9.60 11.70 -5.69
C SER A 123 8.87 10.70 -4.79
N MET A 124 8.42 9.56 -5.31
CA MET A 124 7.55 8.58 -4.65
C MET A 124 6.26 9.18 -4.06
N MET A 125 5.90 10.41 -4.43
CA MET A 125 4.81 11.18 -3.81
C MET A 125 3.60 11.34 -4.72
N ARG A 126 3.72 11.12 -6.03
CA ARG A 126 2.65 11.47 -6.98
C ARG A 126 1.37 10.68 -6.68
N SER A 127 1.49 9.39 -6.39
CA SER A 127 0.36 8.53 -6.05
C SER A 127 -0.38 9.06 -4.82
N LYS A 128 0.35 9.29 -3.71
CA LYS A 128 -0.23 9.78 -2.45
C LYS A 128 -0.84 11.18 -2.61
N ILE A 129 -0.10 12.15 -3.16
CA ILE A 129 -0.60 13.52 -3.31
C ILE A 129 -1.86 13.54 -4.17
N THR A 130 -1.90 12.76 -5.26
CA THR A 130 -3.07 12.71 -6.14
C THR A 130 -4.28 12.14 -5.41
N THR A 131 -4.13 11.02 -4.70
CA THR A 131 -5.24 10.42 -3.95
C THR A 131 -5.71 11.33 -2.83
N ASP A 132 -4.78 11.99 -2.14
CA ASP A 132 -5.08 12.90 -1.05
C ASP A 132 -5.83 14.13 -1.57
N ILE A 133 -5.47 14.69 -2.73
CA ILE A 133 -6.21 15.79 -3.37
C ILE A 133 -7.61 15.33 -3.77
N LEU A 134 -7.76 14.14 -4.36
CA LEU A 134 -9.08 13.62 -4.77
C LEU A 134 -9.98 13.40 -3.56
N GLN A 135 -9.48 12.72 -2.53
CA GLN A 135 -10.19 12.57 -1.25
C GLN A 135 -10.49 13.93 -0.63
N ARG A 136 -9.53 14.86 -0.70
CA ARG A 136 -9.69 16.23 -0.21
C ARG A 136 -10.63 17.11 -1.05
N SER A 137 -11.05 16.62 -2.20
CA SER A 137 -12.04 17.27 -3.06
C SER A 137 -13.40 16.58 -2.95
N GLY A 138 -13.62 15.74 -1.93
CA GLY A 138 -14.86 14.98 -1.73
C GLY A 138 -15.05 13.80 -2.68
N LEU A 139 -14.02 13.40 -3.42
CA LEU A 139 -14.09 12.26 -4.34
C LEU A 139 -13.63 10.98 -3.63
N ILE A 140 -14.33 9.89 -3.90
CA ILE A 140 -13.90 8.56 -3.44
C ILE A 140 -12.65 8.18 -4.23
N ALA A 141 -11.52 8.02 -3.53
CA ALA A 141 -10.27 7.56 -4.10
C ALA A 141 -9.59 6.55 -3.17
N VAL A 142 -8.62 5.82 -3.72
CA VAL A 142 -7.87 4.80 -2.98
C VAL A 142 -7.02 5.45 -1.88
N GLU A 143 -7.03 4.86 -0.70
CA GLU A 143 -6.17 5.26 0.40
C GLU A 143 -4.73 4.77 0.14
N THR A 144 -3.76 5.67 0.27
CA THR A 144 -2.35 5.40 -0.02
C THR A 144 -1.46 5.95 1.09
N GLY A 145 -0.53 5.14 1.56
CA GLY A 145 0.50 5.52 2.53
C GLY A 145 1.81 4.81 2.23
N TYR A 146 2.79 5.03 3.09
CA TYR A 146 4.14 4.45 2.96
C TYR A 146 4.35 3.37 4.00
N THR A 147 5.25 2.43 3.73
CA THR A 147 5.64 1.40 4.70
C THR A 147 7.03 0.87 4.37
N GLU A 148 7.82 0.58 5.38
CA GLU A 148 9.10 -0.10 5.18
C GLU A 148 8.86 -1.60 5.02
N LEU A 149 9.30 -2.18 3.90
CA LEU A 149 9.15 -3.60 3.64
C LEU A 149 10.43 -4.38 3.96
N TYR A 150 10.28 -5.45 4.72
CA TYR A 150 11.30 -6.48 4.90
C TYR A 150 10.76 -7.83 4.44
N VAL A 151 11.57 -8.60 3.72
CA VAL A 151 11.25 -9.98 3.33
C VAL A 151 12.40 -10.88 3.77
N ASN A 152 12.12 -11.90 4.59
CA ASN A 152 13.11 -12.78 5.21
C ASN A 152 14.27 -11.98 5.86
N ASP A 153 13.89 -10.96 6.65
CA ASP A 153 14.79 -10.01 7.33
C ASP A 153 15.67 -9.12 6.42
N GLU A 154 15.53 -9.22 5.10
CA GLU A 154 16.18 -8.31 4.16
C GLU A 154 15.31 -7.08 3.86
N TYR A 155 15.91 -5.89 3.92
CA TYR A 155 15.23 -4.63 3.64
C TYR A 155 15.00 -4.43 2.15
N MET A 156 13.74 -4.25 1.76
CA MET A 156 13.29 -4.08 0.36
C MET A 156 13.02 -2.61 0.01
N GLY A 157 13.10 -1.70 0.98
CA GLY A 157 12.83 -0.28 0.80
C GLY A 157 11.45 0.17 1.28
N LEU A 158 11.18 1.46 1.04
CA LEU A 158 9.91 2.17 1.33
C LEU A 158 8.77 1.90 0.34
#